data_AF-A0A832B9H5-F1
#
_entry.id   AF-A0A832B9H5-F1
#
_cell.length_a   1.000
_cell.length_b   1.000
_cell.length_c   1.000
_cell.angle_alpha   90.00
_cell.angle_beta   90.00
_cell.angle_gamma   90.00
#
_symmetry.space_group_name_H-M   'P 1'
#
loop_
_entity.id
_entity.type
_entity.pdbx_description
1 polymer ?
#
loop_
_entity_poly.entity_id
_entity_poly.type
_entity_poly.pdbx_seq_one_letter_code
_entity_poly.pdbx_strand_id
1 'polypeptide(L)'
;MSSILGYTLIALGIILLLVTFFIGYGLYASLNSESYAPLPNQPSINGSISTLTSTLATTAKETGFIFLQIVILFLFASIGYKFADLGIKLIKESKNKEEK
;
A
#
# COMPACT_ATOMS: atom_id res chain seq x y z
N MET A 1 -15.75 12.87 27.64
CA MET A 1 -15.19 13.27 26.33
C MET A 1 -14.11 12.33 25.81
N SER A 2 -13.20 11.83 26.66
CA SER A 2 -12.08 10.96 26.24
C SER A 2 -12.48 9.64 25.56
N SER A 3 -13.62 9.04 25.96
CA SER A 3 -14.11 7.80 25.34
C SER A 3 -14.52 7.97 23.87
N ILE A 4 -15.16 9.10 23.52
CA ILE A 4 -15.55 9.41 22.13
C ILE A 4 -14.32 9.58 21.23
N LEU A 5 -13.29 10.29 21.71
CA LEU A 5 -12.04 10.45 20.98
C LEU A 5 -11.35 9.09 20.75
N GLY A 6 -11.37 8.19 21.75
CA GLY A 6 -10.83 6.85 21.61
C GLY A 6 -11.53 6.01 20.54
N TYR A 7 -12.88 6.01 20.50
CA TYR A 7 -13.63 5.30 19.46
C TYR A 7 -13.39 5.91 18.07
N THR A 8 -13.28 7.24 17.97
CA THR A 8 -12.94 7.92 16.71
C THR A 8 -11.55 7.51 16.22
N LEU A 9 -10.54 7.46 17.10
CA LEU A 9 -9.18 7.02 16.75
C LEU A 9 -9.15 5.56 16.25
N ILE A 10 -9.91 4.67 16.90
CA ILE A 10 -10.04 3.27 16.48
C ILE A 10 -10.67 3.19 15.10
N ALA A 11 -11.79 3.88 14.88
CA ALA A 11 -12.47 3.90 13.59
C ALA A 11 -11.54 4.42 12.48
N LEU A 12 -10.80 5.49 12.75
CA LEU A 12 -9.82 6.07 11.82
C LEU A 12 -8.70 5.07 11.49
N GLY A 13 -8.15 4.38 12.50
CA GLY A 13 -7.13 3.35 12.30
C GLY A 13 -7.61 2.17 11.46
N ILE A 14 -8.83 1.68 11.71
CA ILE A 14 -9.45 0.58 10.96
C ILE A 14 -9.71 0.98 9.50
N ILE A 15 -10.26 2.17 9.26
CA ILE A 15 -10.51 2.68 7.90
C ILE A 15 -9.19 2.77 7.14
N LEU A 16 -8.14 3.30 7.77
CA LEU A 16 -6.83 3.43 7.14
C LEU A 16 -6.23 2.07 6.78
N LEU A 17 -6.40 1.06 7.65
CA LEU A 17 -5.98 -0.32 7.39
C LEU A 17 -6.75 -0.94 6.22
N LEU A 18 -8.07 -0.75 6.15
CA LEU A 18 -8.90 -1.25 5.04
C LEU A 18 -8.52 -0.61 3.71
N VAL A 19 -8.31 0.70 3.67
CA VAL A 19 -7.85 1.41 2.47
C VAL A 19 -6.47 0.89 2.03
N THR A 20 -5.56 0.71 2.98
CA THR A 20 -4.22 0.18 2.69
C THR A 20 -4.30 -1.23 2.09
N PHE A 21 -5.15 -2.10 2.67
CA PHE A 21 -5.36 -3.44 2.15
C PHE A 21 -5.97 -3.44 0.74
N PHE A 22 -6.97 -2.60 0.51
CA PHE A 22 -7.62 -2.46 -0.80
C PHE A 22 -6.62 -2.03 -1.88
N ILE A 23 -5.79 -1.02 -1.61
CA ILE A 23 -4.77 -0.55 -2.55
C ILE A 23 -3.71 -1.64 -2.77
N GLY A 24 -3.25 -2.30 -1.71
CA GLY A 24 -2.29 -3.41 -1.80
C GLY A 24 -2.80 -4.58 -2.65
N TYR A 25 -4.07 -4.95 -2.51
CA TYR A 25 -4.70 -5.96 -3.35
C TYR A 25 -4.77 -5.52 -4.82
N GLY A 26 -5.08 -4.25 -5.09
CA GLY A 26 -5.07 -3.69 -6.45
C GLY A 26 -3.70 -3.77 -7.12
N LEU A 27 -2.62 -3.52 -6.36
CA LEU A 27 -1.24 -3.71 -6.85
C LEU A 27 -0.94 -5.18 -7.15
N TYR A 28 -1.31 -6.09 -6.25
CA TYR A 28 -1.13 -7.53 -6.47
C TYR A 28 -1.87 -8.03 -7.72
N ALA A 29 -3.11 -7.59 -7.92
CA ALA A 29 -3.89 -7.96 -9.10
C ALA A 29 -3.29 -7.39 -10.41
N SER A 30 -2.77 -6.17 -10.39
CA SER A 30 -2.18 -5.51 -11.57
C SER A 30 -0.85 -6.13 -12.00
N LEU A 31 -0.09 -6.71 -11.06
CA LEU A 31 1.16 -7.42 -11.38
C LEU A 31 0.93 -8.73 -12.15
N ASN A 32 -0.25 -9.34 -12.04
CA ASN A 32 -0.57 -10.60 -12.71
C ASN A 32 -1.14 -10.41 -14.13
N SER A 33 -1.44 -9.18 -14.54
CA SER A 33 -1.86 -8.88 -15.91
C SER A 33 -0.64 -8.56 -16.78
N GLU A 34 0.18 -9.56 -17.10
CA GLU A 34 1.23 -9.37 -18.10
C GLU A 34 0.60 -9.18 -19.49
N SER A 35 0.81 -7.99 -20.06
CA SER A 35 0.39 -7.67 -21.43
C SER A 35 1.45 -8.20 -22.40
N TYR A 36 1.06 -9.15 -23.23
CA TYR A 36 1.94 -9.74 -24.25
C TYR A 36 2.31 -8.68 -25.28
N ALA A 37 3.58 -8.28 -25.33
CA ALA A 37 4.08 -7.38 -26.36
C ALA A 37 4.13 -8.12 -27.72
N PRO A 38 3.45 -7.64 -28.78
CA PRO A 38 3.52 -8.28 -30.08
C PRO A 38 4.94 -8.18 -30.65
N LEU A 39 5.46 -9.30 -31.18
CA LEU A 39 6.77 -9.32 -31.82
C LEU A 39 6.77 -8.44 -33.10
N PRO A 40 7.86 -7.70 -33.36
CA PRO A 40 7.97 -6.89 -34.58
C PRO A 40 8.06 -7.76 -35.85
N ASN A 41 7.43 -7.30 -36.93
CA ASN A 41 7.34 -7.99 -38.23
C ASN A 41 8.69 -8.20 -38.95
N GLN A 42 9.77 -7.55 -38.52
CA GLN A 42 11.12 -7.79 -39.04
C GLN A 42 12.15 -7.64 -37.91
N PRO A 43 12.73 -8.74 -37.42
CA PRO A 43 13.75 -8.68 -36.37
C PRO A 43 15.05 -8.12 -36.94
N SER A 44 15.49 -6.98 -36.42
CA SER A 44 16.85 -6.47 -36.61
C SER A 44 17.63 -6.57 -35.29
N ILE A 45 18.94 -6.78 -35.34
CA ILE A 45 19.78 -6.89 -34.13
C ILE A 45 19.70 -5.60 -33.31
N ASN A 46 19.84 -4.44 -33.96
CA ASN A 46 19.71 -3.13 -33.29
C ASN A 46 18.29 -2.89 -32.74
N GLY A 47 17.24 -3.29 -33.47
CA GLY A 47 15.86 -3.19 -33.00
C GLY A 47 15.62 -4.08 -31.78
N SER A 48 16.15 -5.30 -31.79
CA SER A 48 16.03 -6.25 -30.67
C SER A 48 16.77 -5.75 -29.43
N ILE A 49 17.99 -5.21 -29.58
CA ILE A 49 18.74 -4.60 -28.47
C ILE A 49 18.01 -3.37 -27.92
N SER A 50 17.48 -2.51 -28.80
CA SER A 50 16.71 -1.33 -28.39
C SER A 50 15.41 -1.69 -27.68
N THR A 51 14.68 -2.71 -28.15
CA THR A 51 13.50 -3.24 -27.45
C THR A 51 13.89 -3.82 -26.10
N LEU A 52 14.94 -4.65 -26.02
CA LEU A 52 15.40 -5.20 -24.74
C LEU A 52 15.76 -4.11 -23.73
N THR A 53 16.57 -3.13 -24.14
CA THR A 53 16.99 -2.03 -23.25
C THR A 53 15.82 -1.14 -22.87
N SER A 54 14.90 -0.86 -23.78
CA SER A 54 13.69 -0.08 -23.47
C SER A 54 12.75 -0.84 -22.55
N THR A 55 12.53 -2.14 -22.76
CA THR A 55 11.73 -2.97 -21.86
C THR A 55 12.39 -3.04 -20.49
N LEU A 56 13.70 -3.29 -20.42
CA LEU A 56 14.41 -3.36 -19.16
C LEU A 56 14.37 -2.04 -18.38
N ALA A 57 14.52 -0.90 -19.06
CA ALA A 57 14.42 0.42 -18.44
C ALA A 57 13.00 0.71 -17.94
N THR A 58 11.97 0.30 -18.69
CA THR A 58 10.56 0.44 -18.28
C THR A 58 10.25 -0.46 -17.09
N THR A 59 10.62 -1.74 -17.15
CA THR A 59 10.45 -2.70 -16.06
C THR A 59 11.20 -2.25 -14.81
N ALA A 60 12.42 -1.72 -14.92
CA ALA A 60 13.17 -1.21 -13.78
C ALA A 60 12.48 0.00 -13.12
N LYS A 61 11.93 0.92 -13.94
CA LYS A 61 11.16 2.07 -13.44
C LYS A 61 9.86 1.65 -12.76
N GLU A 62 9.10 0.76 -13.39
CA GLU A 62 7.85 0.22 -12.85
C GLU A 62 8.11 -0.53 -11.54
N THR A 63 9.11 -1.40 -11.51
CA THR A 63 9.53 -2.14 -10.31
C THR A 63 9.90 -1.18 -9.18
N GLY A 64 10.70 -0.14 -9.46
CA GLY A 64 11.05 0.87 -8.47
C GLY A 64 9.83 1.62 -7.91
N PHE A 65 8.86 1.97 -8.77
CA PHE A 65 7.64 2.64 -8.36
C PHE A 65 6.73 1.74 -7.50
N ILE A 66 6.64 0.45 -7.86
CA ILE A 66 5.90 -0.57 -7.09
C ILE A 66 6.52 -0.75 -5.70
N PHE A 67 7.86 -0.86 -5.60
CA PHE A 67 8.56 -0.93 -4.31
C PHE A 67 8.28 0.30 -3.44
N LEU A 68 8.31 1.51 -4.03
CA LEU A 68 8.00 2.73 -3.31
C LEU A 68 6.55 2.75 -2.80
N GLN A 69 5.58 2.30 -3.61
CA GLN A 69 4.18 2.16 -3.20
C GLN A 69 4.02 1.16 -2.06
N ILE A 70 4.70 0.02 -2.10
CA ILE A 70 4.67 -0.98 -1.01
C ILE A 70 5.20 -0.35 0.29
N VAL A 71 6.31 0.39 0.24
CA VAL A 71 6.86 1.09 1.41
C VAL A 71 5.84 2.08 1.98
N ILE A 72 5.20 2.87 1.12
CA ILE A 72 4.16 3.82 1.52
C ILE A 72 2.98 3.10 2.18
N LEU A 73 2.52 1.98 1.61
CA LEU A 73 1.44 1.17 2.19
C LEU A 73 1.81 0.61 3.56
N PHE A 74 3.04 0.11 3.73
CA PHE A 74 3.53 -0.31 5.05
C PHE A 74 3.52 0.83 6.07
N LEU A 75 3.87 2.04 5.63
CA LEU A 75 3.85 3.24 6.46
C LEU A 75 2.43 3.57 6.90
N PHE A 76 1.46 3.55 5.98
CA PHE A 76 0.05 3.74 6.30
C PHE A 76 -0.47 2.64 7.24
N ALA A 77 -0.21 1.36 6.97
CA ALA A 77 -0.61 0.27 7.86
C ALA A 77 -0.07 0.46 9.29
N SER A 78 1.21 0.83 9.41
CA SER A 78 1.85 1.11 10.70
C SER A 78 1.20 2.28 11.45
N ILE A 79 0.89 3.36 10.73
CA ILE A 79 0.17 4.51 11.28
C ILE A 79 -1.24 4.10 11.74
N GLY A 80 -1.99 3.39 10.90
CA GLY A 80 -3.34 2.93 11.22
C GLY A 80 -3.38 2.04 12.46
N TYR A 81 -2.43 1.12 12.57
CA TYR A 81 -2.26 0.29 13.77
C TYR A 81 -1.99 1.14 15.02
N LYS A 82 -1.09 2.13 14.95
CA LYS A 82 -0.82 3.04 16.08
C LYS A 82 -2.05 3.84 16.48
N PHE A 83 -2.85 4.33 15.53
CA PHE A 83 -4.09 5.04 15.83
C PHE A 83 -5.10 4.14 16.55
N ALA A 84 -5.26 2.90 16.11
CA ALA A 84 -6.12 1.93 16.78
C ALA A 84 -5.63 1.61 18.21
N ASP A 85 -4.33 1.36 18.39
CA ASP A 85 -3.74 1.08 19.71
C ASP A 85 -3.90 2.28 20.68
N LEU A 86 -3.65 3.50 20.22
CA LEU A 86 -3.86 4.72 21.00
C LEU A 86 -5.32 4.92 21.39
N GLY A 87 -6.25 4.67 20.46
CA GLY A 87 -7.67 4.75 20.74
C GLY A 87 -8.14 3.74 21.79
N ILE A 88 -7.63 2.50 21.74
CA ILE A 88 -7.92 1.46 22.74
C ILE A 88 -7.37 1.87 24.11
N LYS A 89 -6.14 2.37 24.17
CA LYS A 89 -5.52 2.87 25.42
C LYS A 89 -6.34 4.01 26.03
N LEU A 90 -6.79 4.97 25.23
CA LEU A 90 -7.62 6.09 25.66
C LEU A 90 -8.95 5.65 26.29
N ILE A 91 -9.61 4.65 25.70
CA ILE A 91 -10.87 4.09 26.25
C ILE A 91 -10.60 3.31 27.55
N LYS A 92 -9.50 2.56 27.60
CA LYS A 92 -9.14 1.78 28.79
C LYS A 92 -8.80 2.68 29.97
N GLU A 93 -8.07 3.77 29.74
CA GLU A 93 -7.78 4.77 30.76
C GLU A 93 -9.01 5.56 31.20
N SER A 94 -9.94 5.87 30.29
CA SER A 94 -11.18 6.58 30.68
C SER A 94 -12.07 5.71 31.56
N LYS A 95 -12.23 4.42 31.25
CA LYS A 95 -12.99 3.48 32.10
C LYS A 95 -12.38 3.35 33.51
N ASN A 96 -11.06 3.24 33.61
CA ASN A 96 -10.37 3.04 34.90
C ASN A 96 -10.43 4.29 35.81
N LYS A 97 -10.73 5.47 35.24
CA LYS A 97 -10.97 6.71 36.01
C LYS A 97 -12.42 6.88 36.45
N GLU A 98 -13.37 6.17 35.84
CA GLU A 98 -14.78 6.19 36.24
C GLU A 98 -15.08 5.16 37.34
N GLU A 99 -14.24 4.13 37.51
CA GLU A 99 -14.36 3.09 38.55
C GLU A 99 -13.62 3.43 39.87
N LYS A 100 -12.94 4.58 39.97
CA LYS A 100 -12.26 5.08 41.18
C LYS A 100 -12.93 6.34 41.70
#